data_AF-A0AAN9BWZ2-F1
#
_entry.id   AF-A0AAN9BWZ2-F1
#
_cell.length_a   1.000
_cell.length_b   1.000
_cell.length_c   1.000
_cell.angle_alpha   90.00
_cell.angle_beta   90.00
_cell.angle_gamma   90.00
#
_symmetry.space_group_name_H-M   'P 1'
#
loop_
_entity.id
_entity.type
_entity.pdbx_description
1 polymer ?
#
loop_
_entity_poly.entity_id
_entity_poly.type
_entity_poly.pdbx_seq_one_letter_code
_entity_poly.pdbx_strand_id
1 'polypeptide(L)'
;MVQLFYYETRGKCCRKVFSYHGYPARVLLFPYEGWAQPALITYWLLKKYWWSRSTCKIIEITGSHKNTAKAKMQDKGNGNTIITGRFKGHVTSPDFRMVLTTNVSNADFQMGYCVTGTVERGKGDLQLTHYAMVKRRGY
;
A
#
# COMPACT_ATOMS: atom_id res chain seq x y z
N MET A 1 26.41 -3.61 -1.31
CA MET A 1 25.34 -4.59 -1.60
C MET A 1 23.91 -3.99 -1.58
N VAL A 2 23.70 -2.77 -1.04
CA VAL A 2 22.38 -2.10 -0.99
C VAL A 2 21.89 -1.60 -2.37
N GLN A 3 22.79 -1.15 -3.22
CA GLN A 3 22.49 -0.55 -4.52
C GLN A 3 22.07 -1.57 -5.59
N LEU A 4 22.56 -2.82 -5.51
CA LEU A 4 22.16 -3.93 -6.39
C LEU A 4 20.66 -4.24 -6.26
N PHE A 5 20.14 -4.22 -5.03
CA PHE A 5 18.73 -4.47 -4.76
C PHE A 5 17.79 -3.47 -5.45
N TYR A 6 18.22 -2.20 -5.57
CA TYR A 6 17.47 -1.17 -6.29
C TYR A 6 17.23 -1.61 -7.74
N TYR A 7 18.31 -1.92 -8.46
CA TYR A 7 18.24 -2.35 -9.85
C TYR A 7 17.53 -3.70 -10.00
N GLU A 8 17.66 -4.59 -9.03
CA GLU A 8 17.01 -5.90 -9.06
C GLU A 8 15.50 -5.83 -8.83
N THR A 9 14.97 -4.85 -8.10
CA THR A 9 13.55 -4.81 -7.74
C THR A 9 12.75 -3.72 -8.41
N ARG A 10 13.42 -2.71 -8.96
CA ARG A 10 12.81 -1.68 -9.78
C ARG A 10 12.09 -2.30 -10.97
N GLY A 11 10.84 -1.90 -11.19
CA GLY A 11 9.98 -2.42 -12.25
C GLY A 11 9.47 -3.85 -12.06
N LYS A 12 9.86 -4.56 -10.98
CA LYS A 12 9.27 -5.88 -10.66
C LYS A 12 7.88 -5.71 -10.06
N CYS A 13 7.04 -6.71 -10.26
CA CYS A 13 5.70 -6.79 -9.66
C CYS A 13 5.74 -6.57 -8.13
N CYS A 14 4.93 -5.63 -7.62
CA CYS A 14 4.79 -5.35 -6.18
C CYS A 14 4.50 -6.61 -5.38
N ARG A 15 3.73 -7.56 -5.93
CA ARG A 15 3.41 -8.84 -5.29
C ARG A 15 4.66 -9.66 -4.95
N LYS A 16 5.67 -9.67 -5.82
CA LYS A 16 6.96 -10.36 -5.60
C LYS A 16 7.75 -9.65 -4.52
N VAL A 17 7.83 -8.33 -4.56
CA VAL A 17 8.52 -7.49 -3.57
C VAL A 17 7.90 -7.68 -2.17
N PHE A 18 6.58 -7.70 -2.05
CA PHE A 18 5.89 -7.99 -0.79
C PHE A 18 6.22 -9.38 -0.23
N SER A 19 6.31 -10.41 -1.07
CA SER A 19 6.68 -11.75 -0.58
C SER A 19 8.10 -11.81 -0.04
N TYR A 20 9.02 -11.04 -0.62
CA TYR A 20 10.44 -11.07 -0.25
C TYR A 20 10.72 -10.35 1.07
N HIS A 21 10.10 -9.19 1.31
CA HIS A 21 10.41 -8.36 2.48
C HIS A 21 9.66 -8.71 3.75
N GLY A 22 8.51 -9.37 3.65
CA GLY A 22 7.76 -9.78 4.83
C GLY A 22 6.30 -10.00 4.55
N TYR A 23 5.74 -11.02 5.21
CA TYR A 23 4.33 -11.34 5.16
C TYR A 23 3.73 -11.30 6.57
N PRO A 24 2.64 -10.54 6.81
CA PRO A 24 1.97 -9.63 5.89
C PRO A 24 2.82 -8.41 5.54
N ALA A 25 2.66 -7.87 4.33
CA ALA A 25 3.38 -6.66 3.94
C ALA A 25 2.81 -5.45 4.69
N ARG A 26 3.68 -4.69 5.36
CA ARG A 26 3.31 -3.48 6.10
C ARG A 26 3.48 -2.26 5.21
N VAL A 27 2.36 -1.57 4.95
CA VAL A 27 2.31 -0.33 4.19
C VAL A 27 2.08 0.81 5.18
N LEU A 28 3.06 1.68 5.33
CA LEU A 28 2.98 2.89 6.14
C LEU A 28 2.19 3.95 5.37
N LEU A 29 1.23 4.60 6.04
CA LEU A 29 0.44 5.66 5.45
C LEU A 29 0.79 7.00 6.10
N PHE A 30 1.26 7.93 5.29
CA PHE A 30 1.56 9.30 5.69
C PHE A 30 0.45 10.21 5.19
N PRO A 31 -0.14 11.06 6.04
CA PRO A 31 -1.25 11.91 5.66
C PRO A 31 -0.84 12.89 4.56
N TYR A 32 -1.74 13.12 3.60
CA TYR A 32 -1.60 14.19 2.61
C TYR A 32 -2.14 15.49 3.23
N GLU A 33 -1.31 16.54 3.27
CA GLU A 33 -1.63 17.80 3.93
C GLU A 33 -2.83 18.53 3.32
N GLY A 34 -3.13 18.30 2.03
CA GLY A 34 -4.30 18.87 1.36
C GLY A 34 -5.61 18.13 1.65
N TRP A 35 -5.62 17.11 2.52
CA TRP A 35 -6.82 16.37 2.86
C TRP A 35 -7.68 17.12 3.89
N ALA A 36 -8.98 17.25 3.60
CA ALA A 36 -9.90 18.07 4.41
C ALA A 36 -10.19 17.51 5.82
N GLN A 37 -9.81 16.25 6.11
CA GLN A 37 -10.01 15.62 7.41
C GLN A 37 -8.67 15.23 8.04
N PRO A 38 -8.56 15.20 9.38
CA PRO A 38 -7.35 14.71 10.04
C PRO A 38 -7.11 13.25 9.66
N ALA A 39 -6.12 13.03 8.80
CA ALA A 39 -5.64 11.71 8.43
C ALA A 39 -4.63 11.25 9.50
N LEU A 40 -5.01 10.23 10.28
CA LEU A 40 -4.12 9.68 11.29
C LEU A 40 -2.97 8.93 10.61
N ILE A 41 -1.77 9.00 11.21
CA ILE A 41 -0.67 8.12 10.86
C ILE A 41 -1.13 6.69 11.15
N THR A 42 -1.32 5.94 10.09
CA THR A 42 -1.86 4.58 10.12
C THR A 42 -0.93 3.69 9.33
N TYR A 43 -1.05 2.39 9.55
CA TYR A 43 -0.43 1.44 8.65
C TYR A 43 -1.40 0.35 8.29
N TRP A 44 -1.28 -0.10 7.05
CA TRP A 44 -2.09 -1.18 6.51
C TRP A 44 -1.25 -2.44 6.44
N LEU A 45 -1.82 -3.55 6.92
CA LEU A 45 -1.27 -4.87 6.68
C LEU A 45 -1.96 -5.48 5.47
N LEU A 46 -1.17 -5.80 4.45
CA LEU A 46 -1.62 -6.45 3.24
C LEU A 46 -1.42 -7.97 3.36
N LYS A 47 -2.53 -8.69 3.48
CA LYS A 47 -2.59 -10.15 3.51
C LYS A 47 -3.07 -10.69 2.16
N LYS A 48 -2.23 -11.44 1.48
CA LYS A 48 -2.56 -12.15 0.25
C LYS A 48 -3.23 -13.47 0.60
N TYR A 49 -4.28 -13.84 -0.14
CA TYR A 49 -4.82 -15.19 -0.03
C TYR A 49 -3.97 -16.15 -0.87
N TRP A 50 -3.69 -17.34 -0.34
CA TRP A 50 -2.89 -18.32 -1.08
C TRP A 50 -3.64 -18.87 -2.29
N TRP A 51 -4.97 -19.05 -2.18
CA TRP A 51 -5.85 -19.50 -3.27
C TRP A 51 -6.21 -18.41 -4.30
N SER A 52 -5.81 -17.14 -4.08
CA SER A 52 -6.20 -16.05 -4.99
C SER A 52 -5.04 -15.15 -5.37
N ARG A 53 -4.89 -14.97 -6.68
CA ARG A 53 -3.89 -14.05 -7.24
C ARG A 53 -4.38 -12.60 -7.30
N SER A 54 -5.70 -12.39 -7.31
CA SER A 54 -6.33 -11.09 -7.50
C SER A 54 -7.05 -10.56 -6.28
N THR A 55 -7.20 -11.34 -5.21
CA THR A 55 -7.84 -10.87 -3.97
C THR A 55 -6.85 -10.82 -2.82
N CYS A 56 -7.01 -9.81 -1.97
CA CYS A 56 -6.25 -9.63 -0.75
C CYS A 56 -7.15 -9.08 0.37
N LYS A 57 -6.69 -9.23 1.61
CA LYS A 57 -7.28 -8.63 2.80
C LYS A 57 -6.40 -7.46 3.22
N ILE A 58 -7.02 -6.30 3.36
CA ILE A 58 -6.41 -5.13 3.98
C ILE A 58 -6.85 -5.09 5.43
N ILE A 59 -5.89 -4.87 6.32
CA ILE A 59 -6.13 -4.62 7.74
C ILE A 59 -5.55 -3.26 8.05
N GLU A 60 -6.42 -2.29 8.27
CA GLU A 60 -6.04 -0.97 8.75
C GLU A 60 -5.85 -1.01 10.26
N ILE A 61 -4.73 -0.47 10.71
CA ILE A 61 -4.42 -0.32 12.14
C ILE A 61 -4.27 1.18 12.43
N THR A 62 -5.13 1.66 13.32
CA THR A 62 -5.24 3.05 13.74
C THR A 62 -5.23 3.09 15.26
N GLY A 63 -4.07 3.37 15.86
CA GLY A 63 -3.90 3.23 17.30
C GLY A 63 -4.23 1.81 17.78
N SER A 64 -5.21 1.68 18.66
CA SER A 64 -5.73 0.40 19.15
C SER A 64 -6.81 -0.24 18.25
N HIS A 65 -7.34 0.51 17.28
CA HIS A 65 -8.43 0.04 16.41
C HIS A 65 -7.91 -0.72 15.21
N LYS A 66 -8.68 -1.73 14.80
CA LYS A 66 -8.36 -2.61 13.68
C LYS A 66 -9.57 -2.80 12.78
N ASN A 67 -9.50 -2.24 11.58
CA ASN A 67 -10.54 -2.37 10.56
C ASN A 67 -10.09 -3.31 9.45
N THR A 68 -11.01 -4.10 8.89
CA THR A 68 -10.67 -5.04 7.81
C THR A 68 -11.50 -4.82 6.57
N ALA A 69 -10.83 -4.92 5.42
CA ALA A 69 -11.43 -4.81 4.10
C ALA A 69 -11.02 -5.98 3.22
N LYS A 70 -11.94 -6.41 2.35
CA LYS A 70 -11.61 -7.27 1.22
C LYS A 70 -11.31 -6.36 0.04
N ALA A 71 -10.21 -6.66 -0.66
CA ALA A 71 -9.73 -5.86 -1.76
C ALA A 71 -9.34 -6.72 -2.97
N LYS A 72 -9.40 -6.11 -4.15
CA LYS A 72 -8.93 -6.65 -5.40
C LYS A 72 -7.59 -6.01 -5.73
N MET A 73 -6.57 -6.84 -5.90
CA MET A 73 -5.23 -6.46 -6.33
C MET A 73 -5.09 -6.75 -7.82
N GLN A 74 -4.70 -5.73 -8.58
CA GLN A 74 -4.45 -5.79 -10.01
C GLN A 74 -3.02 -5.36 -10.29
N ASP A 75 -2.22 -6.26 -10.84
CA ASP A 75 -0.90 -5.91 -11.38
C ASP A 75 -1.10 -5.25 -12.75
N LYS A 76 -0.60 -4.02 -12.91
CA LYS A 76 -0.65 -3.29 -14.19
C LYS A 76 0.64 -3.49 -15.01
N GLY A 77 1.58 -4.28 -14.50
CA GLY A 77 2.89 -4.44 -15.12
C GLY A 77 3.81 -3.25 -14.84
N ASN A 78 5.06 -3.36 -15.29
CA ASN A 78 6.10 -2.33 -15.15
C ASN A 78 6.29 -1.82 -13.71
N GLY A 79 6.05 -2.70 -12.73
CA GLY A 79 6.19 -2.36 -11.31
C GLY A 79 5.00 -1.66 -10.69
N ASN A 80 3.89 -1.45 -11.41
CA ASN A 80 2.70 -0.78 -10.90
C ASN A 80 1.61 -1.77 -10.47
N THR A 81 1.00 -1.54 -9.32
CA THR A 81 -0.10 -2.36 -8.79
C THR A 81 -1.19 -1.47 -8.22
N ILE A 82 -2.43 -1.78 -8.58
CA ILE A 82 -3.62 -1.07 -8.09
C ILE A 82 -4.39 -2.01 -7.17
N ILE A 83 -4.78 -1.52 -6.01
CA ILE A 83 -5.53 -2.27 -5.00
C ILE A 83 -6.79 -1.47 -4.69
N THR A 84 -7.95 -2.03 -4.99
CA THR A 84 -9.24 -1.39 -4.73
C THR A 84 -10.05 -2.22 -3.75
N GLY A 85 -10.78 -1.58 -2.86
CA GLY A 85 -11.62 -2.29 -1.90
C GLY A 85 -12.53 -1.38 -1.11
N ARG A 86 -13.27 -1.99 -0.19
CA ARG A 86 -14.20 -1.31 0.71
C ARG A 86 -14.06 -1.88 2.12
N PHE A 87 -13.99 -1.00 3.12
CA PHE A 87 -14.04 -1.40 4.52
C PHE A 87 -15.48 -1.75 4.92
N LYS A 88 -15.67 -2.87 5.62
CA LYS A 88 -16.99 -3.27 6.15
C LYS A 88 -17.25 -2.55 7.48
N GLY A 89 -18.52 -2.28 7.80
CA GLY A 89 -18.93 -1.88 9.15
C GLY A 89 -19.58 -0.51 9.29
N HIS A 90 -19.61 0.33 8.25
CA HIS A 90 -20.33 1.60 8.26
C HIS A 90 -21.01 1.88 6.91
N VAL A 91 -22.21 2.45 6.93
CA VAL A 91 -22.93 2.94 5.72
C VAL A 91 -22.15 4.08 5.02
N THR A 92 -21.24 4.70 5.77
CA THR A 92 -20.30 5.75 5.35
C THR A 92 -18.88 5.24 5.07
N SER A 93 -18.63 3.92 5.11
CA SER A 93 -17.29 3.39 4.83
C SER A 93 -16.82 3.78 3.43
N PRO A 94 -15.69 4.50 3.30
CA PRO A 94 -15.20 4.90 2.00
C PRO A 94 -14.72 3.69 1.21
N ASP A 95 -14.96 3.73 -0.09
CA ASP A 95 -14.17 2.98 -1.05
C ASP A 95 -12.75 3.52 -1.02
N PHE A 96 -11.78 2.65 -1.30
CA PHE A 96 -10.40 3.07 -1.41
C PHE A 96 -9.76 2.55 -2.69
N ARG A 97 -8.82 3.33 -3.20
CA ARG A 97 -7.90 2.96 -4.28
C ARG A 97 -6.49 3.26 -3.81
N MET A 98 -5.69 2.21 -3.74
CA MET A 98 -4.26 2.30 -3.43
C MET A 98 -3.49 1.99 -4.70
N VAL A 99 -2.61 2.90 -5.11
CA VAL A 99 -1.72 2.73 -6.25
C VAL A 99 -0.31 2.61 -5.69
N LEU A 100 0.37 1.51 -5.99
CA LEU A 100 1.73 1.22 -5.52
C LEU A 100 2.66 1.00 -6.70
N THR A 101 3.90 1.45 -6.55
CA THR A 101 4.96 1.25 -7.55
C THR A 101 6.27 0.81 -6.91
N THR A 102 6.98 -0.07 -7.61
CA THR A 102 8.37 -0.43 -7.31
C THR A 102 9.37 0.48 -8.04
N ASN A 103 8.90 1.40 -8.89
CA ASN A 103 9.73 2.42 -9.52
C ASN A 103 9.97 3.57 -8.54
N VAL A 104 10.64 3.25 -7.44
CA VAL A 104 10.90 4.17 -6.34
C VAL A 104 11.93 5.22 -6.75
N SER A 105 11.73 6.47 -6.31
CA SER A 105 12.69 7.56 -6.53
C SER A 105 14.01 7.28 -5.80
N ASN A 106 15.10 7.91 -6.24
CA ASN A 106 16.39 7.74 -5.55
C ASN A 106 16.32 8.23 -4.10
N ALA A 107 15.59 9.31 -3.84
CA ALA A 107 15.42 9.86 -2.49
C ALA A 107 14.65 8.89 -1.58
N ASP A 108 13.52 8.36 -2.04
CA ASP A 108 12.73 7.38 -1.28
C ASP A 108 13.51 6.09 -1.03
N PHE A 109 14.32 5.68 -2.00
CA PHE A 109 15.18 4.51 -1.86
C PHE A 109 16.27 4.72 -0.81
N GLN A 110 16.89 5.90 -0.76
CA GLN A 110 17.87 6.26 0.26
C GLN A 110 17.26 6.32 1.66
N MET A 111 15.98 6.71 1.76
CA MET A 111 15.19 6.62 2.99
C MET A 111 14.81 5.18 3.38
N GLY A 112 15.16 4.18 2.56
CA GLY A 112 14.97 2.77 2.85
C GLY A 112 13.64 2.19 2.36
N TYR A 113 12.91 2.89 1.49
CA TYR A 113 11.67 2.38 0.91
C TYR A 113 11.93 1.53 -0.35
N CYS A 114 11.16 0.46 -0.51
CA CYS A 114 11.21 -0.41 -1.68
C CYS A 114 9.91 -0.41 -2.52
N VAL A 115 8.83 0.16 -1.98
CA VAL A 115 7.59 0.42 -2.70
C VAL A 115 7.04 1.76 -2.20
N THR A 116 6.58 2.59 -3.13
CA THR A 116 5.95 3.88 -2.82
C THR A 116 4.62 3.99 -3.56
N GLY A 117 3.80 4.98 -3.22
CA GLY A 117 2.47 5.09 -3.81
C GLY A 117 1.54 6.03 -3.07
N THR A 118 0.26 5.92 -3.39
CA THR A 118 -0.80 6.79 -2.87
C THR A 118 -2.03 5.99 -2.48
N VAL A 119 -2.81 6.53 -1.55
CA VAL A 119 -4.13 6.04 -1.16
C VAL A 119 -5.14 7.15 -1.32
N GLU A 120 -6.16 6.85 -2.08
CA GLU A 120 -7.34 7.68 -2.21
C GLU A 120 -8.51 6.99 -1.51
N ARG A 121 -9.37 7.81 -0.90
CA ARG A 121 -10.59 7.35 -0.22
C ARG A 121 -11.74 8.25 -0.60
N GLY A 122 -12.95 7.71 -0.56
CA GLY A 122 -14.17 8.48 -0.80
C GLY A 122 -15.37 7.58 -1.07
N LYS A 123 -16.53 8.20 -1.29
CA LYS A 123 -17.78 7.50 -1.60
C LYS A 123 -18.24 7.94 -2.99
N GLY A 124 -17.80 7.22 -4.02
CA GLY A 124 -17.95 7.63 -5.42
C GLY A 124 -16.72 8.38 -5.92
N ASP A 125 -16.57 9.65 -5.52
CA ASP A 125 -15.39 10.44 -5.86
C ASP A 125 -14.24 10.14 -4.89
N LEU A 126 -13.13 9.63 -5.41
CA LEU A 126 -11.97 9.21 -4.61
C LEU A 126 -10.95 10.34 -4.58
N GLN A 127 -10.61 10.78 -3.37
CA GLN A 127 -9.69 11.90 -3.17
C GLN A 127 -8.42 11.43 -2.47
N LEU A 128 -7.28 12.04 -2.82
CA LEU A 128 -5.98 11.69 -2.24
C LEU A 128 -5.97 11.97 -0.74
N THR A 129 -5.65 10.94 0.05
CA THR A 129 -5.66 11.03 1.52
C THR A 129 -4.30 10.75 2.14
N HIS A 130 -3.53 9.83 1.56
CA HIS A 130 -2.24 9.41 2.11
C HIS A 130 -1.22 9.06 1.02
N TYR A 131 0.05 9.24 1.34
CA TYR A 131 1.15 8.55 0.67
C TYR A 131 1.38 7.18 1.32
N ALA A 132 1.66 6.17 0.51
CA ALA A 132 1.81 4.78 0.92
C ALA A 132 3.25 4.30 0.68
N MET A 133 3.95 3.92 1.75
CA MET A 133 5.34 3.49 1.67
C MET A 133 5.54 2.10 2.29
N VAL A 134 6.42 1.29 1.70
CA VAL A 134 6.85 0.00 2.26
C VAL A 134 8.35 0.04 2.49
N LYS A 135 8.76 -0.21 3.73
CA LYS A 135 10.17 -0.32 4.10
C LYS A 135 10.80 -1.59 3.54
N ARG A 136 12.04 -1.46 3.10
CA ARG A 136 12.91 -2.58 2.78
C ARG A 136 13.30 -3.33 4.05
N ARG A 137 13.34 -4.66 3.99
CA ARG A 137 13.87 -5.49 5.07
C ARG A 137 15.33 -5.11 5.39
N GLY A 138 15.64 -4.86 6.67
CA GLY A 138 16.97 -4.45 7.13
C GLY A 138 17.21 -2.93 7.18
N TYR A 139 16.15 -2.12 7.13
CA TYR A 139 16.09 -0.65 7.27
C TYR A 139 14.86 -0.29 8.15
#